data_AF-A0A7Y0N111-F1
#
_entry.id   AF-A0A7Y0N111-F1
#
_cell.length_a   1.000
_cell.length_b   1.000
_cell.length_c   1.000
_cell.angle_alpha   90.00
_cell.angle_beta   90.00
_cell.angle_gamma   90.00
#
_symmetry.space_group_name_H-M   'P 1'
#
loop_
_entity.id
_entity.type
_entity.pdbx_description
1 polymer ?
#
loop_
_entity_poly.entity_id
_entity_poly.type
_entity_poly.pdbx_seq_one_letter_code
_entity_poly.pdbx_strand_id
1 'polypeptide(L)'
;MVDTYNPLGTDGFEFVEYTAADSKGIEQLKALFTSLGFAEIAKHRSKEAWLYRQGDISFIVNAQPHSQAEEFAKVHGPSVCGMAFRVKDATVALEHAIQNGGTEYKTEIGPMELSIPAIYGIGESLLYFVDRYGKQSIYDVDFRFYDDADDRLAKSD
;
A
#
# COMPACT_ATOMS: atom_id res chain seq x y z
N MET A 1 10.74 -18.57 28.12
CA MET A 1 9.79 -17.86 27.24
C MET A 1 10.46 -16.55 26.88
N VAL A 2 10.66 -16.27 25.59
CA VAL A 2 11.12 -14.95 25.18
C VAL A 2 9.89 -14.05 25.30
N ASP A 3 9.91 -13.10 26.22
CA ASP A 3 8.92 -12.02 26.19
C ASP A 3 9.13 -11.28 24.86
N THR A 4 8.25 -11.55 23.90
CA THR A 4 8.29 -10.89 22.60
C THR A 4 7.83 -9.46 22.80
N TYR A 5 8.78 -8.54 22.91
CA TYR A 5 8.49 -7.11 22.99
C TYR A 5 7.94 -6.62 21.64
N ASN A 6 6.62 -6.42 21.57
CA ASN A 6 5.91 -5.91 20.39
C ASN A 6 5.10 -4.65 20.77
N PRO A 7 5.74 -3.46 20.89
CA PRO A 7 5.11 -2.25 21.41
C PRO A 7 4.01 -1.69 20.51
N LEU A 8 4.05 -1.99 19.21
CA LEU A 8 3.05 -1.52 18.24
C LEU A 8 1.93 -2.53 18.00
N GLY A 9 2.07 -3.75 18.55
CA GLY A 9 1.19 -4.86 18.21
C GLY A 9 1.21 -5.14 16.71
N THR A 10 2.39 -5.14 16.08
CA THR A 10 2.51 -5.48 14.65
C THR A 10 2.01 -6.89 14.38
N ASP A 11 1.28 -7.05 13.28
CA ASP A 11 0.64 -8.31 12.87
C ASP A 11 0.91 -8.62 11.38
N GLY A 12 2.16 -8.42 10.97
CA GLY A 12 2.61 -8.68 9.59
C GLY A 12 2.35 -7.54 8.62
N PHE A 13 2.42 -7.86 7.32
CA PHE A 13 2.26 -6.91 6.22
C PHE A 13 0.78 -6.74 5.84
N GLU A 14 0.40 -5.52 5.47
CA GLU A 14 -0.89 -5.24 4.84
C GLU A 14 -0.75 -5.11 3.31
N PHE A 15 0.17 -4.27 2.82
CA PHE A 15 0.45 -4.15 1.39
C PHE A 15 1.89 -3.71 1.09
N VAL A 16 2.28 -3.89 -0.16
CA VAL A 16 3.46 -3.25 -0.77
C VAL A 16 3.01 -2.39 -1.95
N GLU A 17 3.50 -1.16 -2.02
CA GLU A 17 3.15 -0.18 -3.04
C GLU A 17 4.33 0.04 -4.01
N TYR A 18 4.04 -0.11 -5.30
CA TYR A 18 4.98 -0.05 -6.40
C TYR A 18 4.67 1.12 -7.32
N THR A 19 5.71 1.71 -7.90
CA THR A 19 5.61 2.86 -8.81
C THR A 19 6.64 2.72 -9.94
N ALA A 20 6.46 3.50 -11.01
CA ALA A 20 7.44 3.67 -12.07
C ALA A 20 7.34 5.09 -12.66
N ALA A 21 8.45 5.56 -13.24
CA ALA A 21 8.60 6.96 -13.66
C ALA A 21 7.73 7.36 -14.86
N ASP A 22 7.26 6.39 -15.64
CA ASP A 22 6.45 6.61 -16.82
C ASP A 22 5.41 5.50 -17.03
N SER A 23 4.45 5.76 -17.93
CA SER A 23 3.40 4.80 -18.26
C SER A 23 3.94 3.46 -18.74
N LYS A 24 5.08 3.43 -19.41
CA LYS A 24 5.67 2.17 -19.89
C LYS A 24 6.13 1.31 -18.73
N GLY A 25 6.80 1.90 -17.73
CA GLY A 25 7.20 1.22 -16.52
C GLY A 25 6.01 0.74 -15.68
N ILE A 26 4.94 1.54 -15.62
CA ILE A 26 3.69 1.13 -14.96
C ILE A 26 3.09 -0.10 -15.64
N GLU A 27 2.96 -0.09 -16.97
CA GLU A 27 2.43 -1.24 -17.71
C GLU A 27 3.35 -2.47 -17.61
N GLN A 28 4.67 -2.29 -17.51
CA GLN A 28 5.61 -3.38 -17.24
C GLN A 28 5.41 -3.99 -15.83
N LEU A 29 5.16 -3.17 -14.80
CA LEU A 29 4.85 -3.66 -13.45
C LEU A 29 3.54 -4.45 -13.44
N LYS A 30 2.48 -3.93 -14.08
CA LYS A 30 1.20 -4.62 -14.21
C LYS A 30 1.35 -5.97 -14.92
N ALA A 31 2.10 -6.00 -16.02
CA ALA A 31 2.38 -7.24 -16.76
C ALA A 31 3.19 -8.23 -15.91
N LEU A 32 4.19 -7.76 -15.17
CA LEU A 32 4.97 -8.58 -14.25
C LEU A 32 4.08 -9.21 -13.18
N PHE A 33 3.25 -8.43 -12.49
CA PHE A 33 2.39 -8.96 -11.41
C PHE A 33 1.37 -9.96 -11.94
N THR A 34 0.79 -9.69 -13.11
CA THR A 34 -0.07 -10.66 -13.80
C THR A 34 0.69 -11.97 -14.07
N SER A 35 1.94 -11.89 -14.56
CA SER A 35 2.77 -13.09 -14.82
C SER A 35 3.18 -13.86 -13.56
N LEU A 36 3.20 -13.19 -12.41
CA LEU A 36 3.45 -13.79 -11.10
C LEU A 36 2.18 -14.37 -10.45
N GLY A 37 1.04 -14.35 -11.15
CA GLY A 37 -0.23 -14.89 -10.65
C GLY A 37 -1.03 -13.91 -9.79
N PHE A 38 -0.76 -12.60 -9.85
CA PHE A 38 -1.63 -11.60 -9.21
C PHE A 38 -2.78 -11.21 -10.14
N ALA A 39 -3.97 -11.06 -9.57
CA ALA A 39 -5.13 -10.49 -10.23
C ALA A 39 -5.27 -9.00 -9.93
N GLU A 40 -5.43 -8.15 -10.94
CA GLU A 40 -5.91 -6.78 -10.73
C GLU A 40 -7.42 -6.80 -10.45
N ILE A 41 -7.83 -6.46 -9.23
CA ILE A 41 -9.21 -6.64 -8.75
C ILE A 41 -9.96 -5.33 -8.49
N ALA A 42 -9.25 -4.20 -8.43
CA ALA A 42 -9.87 -2.91 -8.15
C ALA A 42 -9.01 -1.74 -8.65
N LYS A 43 -9.67 -0.59 -8.88
CA LYS A 43 -9.02 0.71 -9.09
C LYS A 43 -9.38 1.66 -7.95
N HIS A 44 -8.44 2.51 -7.53
CA HIS A 44 -8.69 3.55 -6.54
C HIS A 44 -9.81 4.49 -7.02
N ARG A 45 -10.63 5.01 -6.10
CA ARG A 45 -11.81 5.83 -6.43
C ARG A 45 -11.48 7.14 -7.16
N SER A 46 -10.33 7.72 -6.84
CA SER A 46 -9.91 9.09 -7.22
C SER A 46 -8.49 9.18 -7.77
N LYS A 47 -7.68 8.11 -7.66
CA LYS A 47 -6.25 8.11 -7.97
C LYS A 47 -5.95 7.14 -9.11
N GLU A 48 -4.85 7.38 -9.82
CA GLU A 48 -4.29 6.41 -10.75
C GLU A 48 -3.53 5.32 -10.00
N ALA A 49 -4.26 4.51 -9.24
CA ALA A 49 -3.72 3.38 -8.49
C ALA A 49 -4.62 2.14 -8.60
N TRP A 50 -4.00 0.96 -8.63
CA TRP A 50 -4.66 -0.32 -8.87
C TRP A 50 -4.26 -1.35 -7.81
N LEU A 51 -5.26 -2.12 -7.34
CA LEU A 51 -5.07 -3.18 -6.36
C LEU A 51 -4.91 -4.52 -7.06
N TYR A 52 -3.79 -5.18 -6.77
CA TYR A 52 -3.44 -6.52 -7.20
C TYR A 52 -3.46 -7.47 -6.01
N ARG A 53 -3.99 -8.68 -6.20
CA ARG A 53 -4.10 -9.68 -5.11
C ARG A 53 -3.79 -11.10 -5.57
N GLN A 54 -3.14 -11.86 -4.68
CA GLN A 54 -2.91 -13.31 -4.78
C GLN A 54 -2.96 -13.88 -3.36
N GLY A 55 -3.96 -14.70 -3.04
CA GLY A 55 -4.27 -15.06 -1.66
C GLY A 55 -4.40 -13.82 -0.75
N ASP A 56 -3.68 -13.83 0.38
CA ASP A 56 -3.66 -12.73 1.35
C ASP A 56 -2.68 -11.59 1.00
N ILE A 57 -1.96 -11.69 -0.13
CA ILE A 57 -0.95 -10.70 -0.55
C ILE A 57 -1.65 -9.58 -1.32
N SER A 58 -1.38 -8.33 -0.94
CA SER A 58 -1.90 -7.15 -1.62
C SER A 58 -0.76 -6.27 -2.15
N PHE A 59 -0.74 -6.04 -3.46
CA PHE A 59 0.13 -5.08 -4.11
C PHE A 59 -0.69 -3.90 -4.64
N ILE A 60 -0.14 -2.71 -4.50
CA ILE A 60 -0.71 -1.50 -5.11
C ILE A 60 0.26 -1.04 -6.19
N VAL A 61 -0.23 -0.85 -7.41
CA VAL A 61 0.50 -0.13 -8.46
C VAL A 61 0.02 1.30 -8.44
N ASN A 62 0.89 2.26 -8.11
CA ASN A 62 0.58 3.68 -8.01
C ASN A 62 1.27 4.46 -9.14
N ALA A 63 0.47 5.10 -9.98
CA ALA A 63 0.88 5.99 -11.05
C ALA A 63 0.31 7.40 -10.88
N GLN A 64 -0.07 7.78 -9.65
CA GLN A 64 -0.69 9.05 -9.36
C GLN A 64 0.28 10.20 -9.67
N PRO A 65 -0.05 11.13 -10.59
CA PRO A 65 0.78 12.30 -10.84
C PRO A 65 0.78 13.25 -9.65
N HIS A 66 1.85 14.04 -9.55
CA HIS A 66 2.11 15.03 -8.50
C HIS A 66 2.06 14.42 -7.09
N SER A 67 2.60 13.22 -6.94
CA SER A 67 2.58 12.45 -5.68
C SER A 67 3.98 12.06 -5.23
N GLN A 68 4.09 11.62 -3.97
CA GLN A 68 5.32 11.01 -3.46
C GLN A 68 5.77 9.83 -4.32
N ALA A 69 4.83 9.01 -4.82
CA ALA A 69 5.13 7.86 -5.66
C ALA A 69 5.76 8.26 -7.01
N GLU A 70 5.32 9.35 -7.62
CA GLU A 70 5.91 9.87 -8.86
C GLU A 70 7.32 10.40 -8.61
N GLU A 71 7.51 11.23 -7.58
CA GLU A 71 8.82 11.81 -7.24
C GLU A 71 9.84 10.72 -6.86
N PHE A 72 9.40 9.71 -6.10
CA PHE A 72 10.23 8.56 -5.77
C PHE A 72 10.67 7.80 -7.03
N ALA A 73 9.74 7.58 -7.97
CA ALA A 73 10.03 6.88 -9.21
C ALA A 73 11.00 7.63 -10.13
N LYS A 74 10.97 8.97 -10.14
CA LYS A 74 11.93 9.79 -10.91
C LYS A 74 13.37 9.53 -10.47
N VAL A 75 13.59 9.23 -9.20
CA VAL A 75 14.92 8.96 -8.63
C VAL A 75 15.28 7.48 -8.77
N HIS A 76 14.34 6.57 -8.52
CA HIS A 76 14.61 5.14 -8.33
C HIS A 76 14.17 4.23 -9.48
N GLY A 77 13.44 4.75 -10.47
CA GLY A 77 12.82 3.95 -11.53
C GLY A 77 11.70 3.04 -10.99
N PRO A 78 11.37 1.94 -11.70
CA PRO A 78 10.41 0.95 -11.24
C PRO A 78 10.84 0.35 -9.88
N SER A 79 10.07 0.61 -8.82
CA SER A 79 10.50 0.36 -7.44
C SER A 79 9.34 0.28 -6.46
N VAL A 80 9.64 -0.12 -5.22
CA VAL A 80 8.72 -0.04 -4.07
C VAL A 80 8.81 1.35 -3.46
N CYS A 81 7.74 2.15 -3.54
CA CYS A 81 7.68 3.49 -2.95
C CYS A 81 7.01 3.51 -1.57
N GLY A 82 6.37 2.41 -1.15
CA GLY A 82 5.76 2.31 0.17
C GLY A 82 5.45 0.88 0.60
N MET A 83 5.27 0.68 1.91
CA MET A 83 4.81 -0.57 2.50
C MET A 83 3.95 -0.29 3.73
N ALA A 84 2.98 -1.17 3.99
CA ALA A 84 2.09 -1.05 5.14
C ALA A 84 2.24 -2.22 6.09
N PHE A 85 2.26 -1.91 7.39
CA PHE A 85 2.24 -2.89 8.46
C PHE A 85 0.88 -2.89 9.14
N ARG A 86 0.36 -4.09 9.42
CA ARG A 86 -0.77 -4.27 10.31
C ARG A 86 -0.32 -3.95 11.72
N VAL A 87 -1.09 -3.12 12.42
CA VAL A 87 -0.84 -2.75 13.81
C VAL A 87 -2.13 -2.83 14.61
N LYS A 88 -2.00 -2.84 15.94
CA LYS A 88 -3.17 -2.85 16.83
C LYS A 88 -3.92 -1.52 16.82
N ASP A 89 -3.19 -0.41 16.75
CA ASP A 89 -3.72 0.96 16.77
C ASP A 89 -2.75 1.87 15.98
N ALA A 90 -3.24 2.47 14.89
CA ALA A 90 -2.41 3.23 13.97
C ALA A 90 -1.93 4.57 14.57
N THR A 91 -2.72 5.18 15.45
CA THR A 91 -2.33 6.42 16.15
C THR A 91 -1.21 6.14 17.14
N VAL A 92 -1.35 5.10 17.96
CA VAL A 92 -0.30 4.69 18.90
C VAL A 92 0.98 4.30 18.16
N ALA A 93 0.86 3.59 17.02
CA ALA A 93 2.01 3.22 16.20
C ALA A 93 2.75 4.44 15.64
N LEU A 94 2.01 5.43 15.12
CA LEU A 94 2.60 6.68 14.63
C LEU A 94 3.31 7.44 15.75
N GLU A 95 2.65 7.66 16.89
CA GLU A 95 3.22 8.39 18.02
C GLU A 95 4.50 7.72 18.53
N HIS A 96 4.48 6.39 18.67
CA HIS A 96 5.66 5.64 19.09
C HIS A 96 6.79 5.76 18.07
N ALA A 97 6.49 5.69 16.76
CA ALA A 97 7.50 5.83 15.72
C ALA A 97 8.15 7.23 15.76
N ILE A 98 7.36 8.30 15.91
CA ILE A 98 7.86 9.68 16.02
C ILE A 98 8.73 9.85 17.27
N GLN A 99 8.29 9.35 18.42
CA GLN A 99 9.06 9.41 19.67
C GLN A 99 10.43 8.71 19.57
N ASN A 100 10.55 7.75 18.65
CA ASN A 100 11.78 6.99 18.40
C ASN A 100 12.53 7.47 17.13
N GLY A 101 12.26 8.68 16.66
CA GLY A 101 13.02 9.34 15.59
C GLY A 101 12.45 9.17 14.17
N GLY A 102 11.27 8.57 14.02
CA GLY A 102 10.52 8.57 12.77
C GLY A 102 10.02 9.96 12.41
N THR A 103 10.04 10.29 11.12
CA THR A 103 9.48 11.54 10.60
C THR A 103 8.11 11.27 10.01
N GLU A 104 7.07 11.89 10.55
CA GLU A 104 5.70 11.78 10.02
C GLU A 104 5.63 12.22 8.55
N TYR A 105 4.96 11.41 7.73
CA TYR A 105 4.52 11.81 6.40
C TYR A 105 3.08 12.33 6.49
N LYS A 106 2.87 13.57 6.06
CA LYS A 106 1.54 14.18 6.03
C LYS A 106 0.91 13.97 4.65
N THR A 107 0.05 12.97 4.57
CA THR A 107 -0.69 12.63 3.35
C THR A 107 -1.67 13.73 2.97
N GLU A 108 -1.67 14.12 1.70
CA GLU A 108 -2.78 14.89 1.12
C GLU A 108 -3.94 13.93 0.81
N ILE A 109 -5.05 14.10 1.52
CA ILE A 109 -6.19 13.17 1.49
C ILE A 109 -7.31 13.78 0.66
N GLY A 110 -7.79 13.04 -0.34
CA GLY A 110 -8.96 13.42 -1.13
C GLY A 110 -10.27 13.24 -0.35
N PRO A 111 -11.37 13.87 -0.78
CA PRO A 111 -12.68 13.64 -0.18
C PRO A 111 -13.04 12.14 -0.20
N MET A 112 -13.47 11.60 0.94
CA MET A 112 -13.86 10.19 1.11
C MET A 112 -12.72 9.17 1.00
N GLU A 113 -11.46 9.58 1.18
CA GLU A 113 -10.32 8.68 1.33
C GLU A 113 -9.96 8.48 2.82
N LEU A 114 -9.44 7.30 3.17
CA LEU A 114 -8.91 7.07 4.51
C LEU A 114 -7.60 7.85 4.74
N SER A 115 -7.53 8.47 5.92
CA SER A 115 -6.28 9.02 6.45
C SER A 115 -5.45 7.89 7.05
N ILE A 116 -4.58 7.24 6.27
CA ILE A 116 -3.69 6.21 6.79
C ILE A 116 -2.40 6.86 7.33
N PRO A 117 -2.08 6.74 8.64
CA PRO A 117 -0.85 7.27 9.21
C PRO A 117 0.41 6.65 8.59
N ALA A 118 1.43 7.47 8.36
CA ALA A 118 2.70 7.01 7.81
C ALA A 118 3.90 7.80 8.32
N ILE A 119 5.08 7.19 8.23
CA ILE A 119 6.38 7.85 8.39
C ILE A 119 7.25 7.64 7.14
N TYR A 120 8.27 8.47 6.97
CA TYR A 120 9.34 8.19 6.03
C TYR A 120 10.20 7.01 6.52
N GLY A 121 10.44 6.07 5.61
CA GLY A 121 11.24 4.87 5.81
C GLY A 121 12.50 4.84 4.94
N ILE A 122 12.82 3.65 4.45
CA ILE A 122 14.07 3.38 3.72
C ILE A 122 14.06 4.16 2.41
N GLY A 123 15.07 5.02 2.22
CA GLY A 123 15.22 5.81 1.00
C GLY A 123 14.05 6.77 0.73
N GLU A 124 13.35 7.24 1.76
CA GLU A 124 12.13 8.06 1.66
C GLU A 124 10.89 7.35 1.10
N SER A 125 10.90 6.01 1.09
CA SER A 125 9.66 5.23 0.94
C SER A 125 8.74 5.46 2.14
N LEU A 126 7.45 5.21 1.98
CA LEU A 126 6.47 5.39 3.05
C LEU A 126 6.25 4.10 3.83
N LEU A 127 6.25 4.20 5.17
CA LEU A 127 5.85 3.11 6.07
C LEU A 127 4.50 3.46 6.68
N TYR A 128 3.45 2.78 6.25
CA TYR A 128 2.07 3.00 6.70
C TYR A 128 1.72 2.10 7.89
N PHE A 129 0.87 2.61 8.78
CA PHE A 129 0.30 1.87 9.90
C PHE A 129 -1.19 1.63 9.67
N VAL A 130 -1.60 0.37 9.58
CA VAL A 130 -2.99 -0.02 9.29
C VAL A 130 -3.57 -0.83 10.45
N ASP A 131 -4.64 -0.33 11.05
CA ASP A 131 -5.40 -1.01 12.11
C ASP A 131 -6.78 -1.50 11.66
N ARG A 132 -7.11 -1.33 10.37
CA ARG A 132 -8.35 -1.78 9.72
C ARG A 132 -8.06 -2.83 8.65
N TYR A 133 -8.11 -4.09 9.03
CA TYR A 133 -7.88 -5.24 8.13
C TYR A 133 -8.82 -6.41 8.47
N GLY A 134 -8.88 -7.41 7.58
CA GLY A 134 -9.79 -8.55 7.70
C GLY A 134 -11.22 -8.19 7.25
N LYS A 135 -12.20 -8.22 8.18
CA LYS A 135 -13.62 -8.01 7.83
C LYS A 135 -13.97 -6.56 7.47
N GLN A 136 -13.16 -5.60 7.88
CA GLN A 136 -13.30 -4.19 7.57
C GLN A 136 -11.96 -3.70 7.06
N SER A 137 -11.75 -3.78 5.75
CA SER A 137 -10.48 -3.47 5.13
C SER A 137 -10.43 -2.01 4.66
N ILE A 138 -9.22 -1.45 4.56
CA ILE A 138 -9.01 -0.13 3.94
C ILE A 138 -9.46 -0.10 2.48
N TYR A 139 -9.40 -1.24 1.79
CA TYR A 139 -9.71 -1.34 0.37
C TYR A 139 -11.19 -1.08 0.06
N ASP A 140 -12.11 -1.49 0.94
CA ASP A 140 -13.54 -1.29 0.76
C ASP A 140 -13.93 0.20 0.69
N VAL A 141 -13.14 1.03 1.39
CA VAL A 141 -13.33 2.47 1.46
C VAL A 141 -12.67 3.17 0.28
N ASP A 142 -11.42 2.84 -0.05
CA ASP A 142 -10.62 3.64 -0.99
C ASP A 142 -10.69 3.14 -2.44
N PHE A 143 -11.06 1.88 -2.66
CA PHE A 143 -11.08 1.26 -3.98
C PHE A 143 -12.50 0.94 -4.46
N ARG A 144 -12.64 0.88 -5.79
CA ARG A 144 -13.80 0.29 -6.48
C ARG A 144 -13.38 -1.05 -7.05
N PHE A 145 -13.87 -2.11 -6.44
CA PHE A 145 -13.70 -3.46 -6.97
C PHE A 145 -14.39 -3.58 -8.32
N TYR A 146 -13.77 -4.33 -9.22
CA TYR A 146 -14.36 -4.67 -10.50
C TYR A 146 -15.50 -5.68 -10.31
N ASP A 147 -16.51 -5.63 -11.16
CA ASP A 147 -17.65 -6.55 -11.10
C ASP A 147 -17.19 -8.02 -11.27
N ASP A 148 -16.07 -8.25 -11.94
CA ASP A 148 -15.45 -9.55 -12.19
C ASP A 148 -14.27 -9.86 -11.25
N ALA A 149 -14.12 -9.15 -10.12
CA ALA A 149 -12.99 -9.32 -9.20
C ALA A 149 -12.81 -10.78 -8.72
N ASP A 150 -13.90 -11.45 -8.33
CA ASP A 150 -13.86 -12.84 -7.86
C ASP A 150 -13.45 -13.80 -8.98
N ASP A 151 -13.94 -13.58 -10.20
CA ASP A 151 -13.56 -14.37 -11.37
C ASP A 151 -12.09 -14.20 -11.74
N ARG A 152 -11.51 -13.01 -11.50
CA ARG A 152 -10.09 -12.76 -11.73
C ARG A 152 -9.22 -13.49 -10.71
N LEU A 153 -9.60 -13.44 -9.42
CA LEU A 153 -8.91 -14.17 -8.37
C LEU A 153 -8.90 -15.67 -8.66
N ALA A 154 -10.06 -16.24 -9.00
CA ALA A 154 -10.18 -17.68 -9.28
C ALA A 154 -9.39 -18.17 -10.50
N LYS A 155 -9.03 -17.28 -11.44
CA LYS A 155 -8.20 -17.61 -12.62
C LYS A 155 -6.70 -17.48 -12.35
N SER A 156 -6.34 -16.78 -11.28
CA SER A 156 -4.97 -16.49 -10.90
C SER A 156 -4.39 -17.51 -9.91
N ASP A 157 -5.25 -18.32 -9.28
CA ASP A 157 -4.90 -19.49 -8.45
C ASP A 157 -4.65 -20.76 -9.31
#